data_AF-A0A842NRK7-F1
#
_entry.id   AF-A0A842NRK7-F1
#
_cell.length_a   1.000
_cell.length_b   1.000
_cell.length_c   1.000
_cell.angle_alpha   90.00
_cell.angle_beta   90.00
_cell.angle_gamma   90.00
#
_symmetry.space_group_name_H-M   'P 1'
#
loop_
_entity.id
_entity.type
_entity.pdbx_description
1 polymer ?
#
loop_
_entity_poly.entity_id
_entity_poly.type
_entity_poly.pdbx_seq_one_letter_code
_entity_poly.pdbx_strand_id
1 'polypeptide(L)'
;KTATISSNWITPIRVRNFNAVCTEARIFSDFITQEIRIETDNGTENPKNEKAEPLSLEIKNFIDAIEGKNDLVVKPEQAVNVTKVAEAALLSSQRGTPIYLDLR
;
A
#
# COMPACT_ATOMS: atom_id res chain seq x y z
N LYS A 1 5.30 6.92 -14.19
CA LYS A 1 4.62 5.84 -13.43
C LYS A 1 3.31 6.43 -12.91
N THR A 2 2.22 5.66 -12.90
CA THR A 2 0.91 6.14 -12.48
C THR A 2 0.35 5.15 -11.45
N ALA A 3 -0.34 5.67 -10.44
CA ALA A 3 -1.08 4.86 -9.48
C ALA A 3 -2.51 5.38 -9.41
N THR A 4 -3.47 4.47 -9.32
CA THR A 4 -4.89 4.79 -9.16
C THR A 4 -5.38 4.15 -7.87
N ILE A 5 -6.02 4.95 -7.02
CA ILE A 5 -6.60 4.49 -5.77
C ILE A 5 -8.12 4.69 -5.87
N SER A 6 -8.87 3.64 -5.56
CA SER A 6 -10.32 3.68 -5.46
C SER A 6 -10.73 3.21 -4.07
N SER A 7 -11.59 3.98 -3.42
CA SER A 7 -12.14 3.65 -2.11
C SER A 7 -13.60 4.07 -2.08
N ASN A 8 -14.44 3.22 -1.50
CA ASN A 8 -15.85 3.50 -1.31
C ASN A 8 -16.34 2.83 -0.01
N TRP A 9 -17.36 3.40 0.63
CA TRP A 9 -17.96 2.88 1.86
C TRP A 9 -19.38 2.32 1.66
N ILE A 10 -19.87 2.25 0.41
CA ILE A 10 -21.27 1.97 0.10
C ILE A 10 -21.51 0.47 -0.09
N THR A 11 -20.50 -0.26 -0.58
CA THR A 11 -20.64 -1.69 -0.87
C THR A 11 -20.59 -2.55 0.40
N PRO A 12 -21.51 -3.53 0.57
CA PRO A 12 -21.53 -4.40 1.74
C PRO A 12 -20.35 -5.39 1.76
N ILE A 13 -19.81 -5.72 0.59
CA ILE A 13 -18.68 -6.65 0.45
C ILE A 13 -17.37 -5.87 0.63
N ARG A 14 -16.50 -6.38 1.50
CA ARG A 14 -15.15 -5.83 1.72
C ARG A 14 -14.22 -6.33 0.61
N VAL A 15 -13.56 -5.40 -0.07
CA VAL A 15 -12.53 -5.69 -1.07
C VAL A 15 -11.31 -4.85 -0.74
N ARG A 16 -10.12 -5.46 -0.71
CA ARG A 16 -8.84 -4.77 -0.47
C ARG A 16 -7.77 -5.35 -1.37
N ASN A 17 -7.75 -4.88 -2.62
CA ASN A 17 -6.86 -5.43 -3.64
C ASN A 17 -5.74 -4.45 -3.99
N PHE A 18 -4.57 -4.99 -4.24
CA PHE A 18 -3.45 -4.30 -4.84
C PHE A 18 -3.12 -4.93 -6.19
N ASN A 19 -2.85 -4.09 -7.18
CA ASN A 19 -2.43 -4.52 -8.50
C ASN A 19 -1.25 -3.68 -8.96
N ALA A 20 -0.20 -4.32 -9.44
CA ALA A 20 0.93 -3.65 -10.08
C ALA A 20 1.17 -4.25 -11.46
N VAL A 21 1.33 -3.38 -12.45
CA VAL A 21 1.77 -3.76 -13.79
C VAL A 21 3.22 -3.29 -13.93
N CYS A 22 4.11 -4.25 -14.08
CA CYS A 22 5.54 -4.08 -14.26
C CYS A 22 5.93 -4.38 -15.71
N THR A 23 7.20 -4.17 -16.07
CA THR A 23 7.71 -4.45 -17.42
C THR A 23 7.52 -5.92 -17.82
N GLU A 24 7.74 -6.85 -16.88
CA GLU A 24 7.80 -8.30 -17.14
C GLU A 24 6.78 -9.11 -16.34
N ALA A 25 5.98 -8.44 -15.50
CA ALA A 25 5.09 -9.14 -14.58
C ALA A 25 3.85 -8.30 -14.21
N ARG A 26 2.77 -8.99 -13.88
CA ARG A 26 1.59 -8.41 -13.23
C ARG A 26 1.44 -9.04 -11.85
N ILE A 27 1.42 -8.21 -10.83
CA ILE A 27 1.29 -8.62 -9.44
C ILE A 27 -0.13 -8.28 -8.98
N PHE A 28 -0.80 -9.27 -8.39
CA PHE A 28 -2.09 -9.14 -7.76
C PHE A 28 -1.93 -9.53 -6.30
N SER A 29 -2.57 -8.80 -5.40
CA SER A 29 -2.66 -9.18 -4.00
C SER A 29 -4.03 -8.84 -3.43
N ASP A 30 -4.54 -9.74 -2.60
CA ASP A 30 -5.71 -9.52 -1.76
C ASP A 30 -5.22 -9.36 -0.31
N PHE A 31 -5.41 -8.17 0.26
CA PHE A 31 -4.96 -7.88 1.62
C PHE A 31 -5.81 -8.56 2.71
N ILE A 32 -7.02 -9.04 2.38
CA ILE A 32 -7.87 -9.79 3.31
C ILE A 32 -7.38 -11.23 3.39
N THR A 33 -7.18 -11.90 2.25
CA THR A 33 -6.71 -13.29 2.24
C THR A 33 -5.20 -13.40 2.45
N GLN A 34 -4.46 -12.30 2.25
CA GLN A 34 -2.99 -12.19 2.21
C GLN A 34 -2.36 -13.02 1.09
N GLU A 35 -3.13 -13.31 0.03
CA GLU A 35 -2.65 -14.04 -1.13
C GLU A 35 -1.97 -13.10 -2.13
N ILE A 36 -0.94 -13.62 -2.79
CA ILE A 36 -0.20 -12.93 -3.85
C ILE A 36 -0.19 -13.84 -5.06
N ARG A 37 -0.46 -13.24 -6.22
CA ARG A 37 -0.36 -13.90 -7.53
C ARG A 37 0.53 -13.06 -8.43
N ILE A 38 1.52 -13.71 -9.03
CA ILE A 38 2.47 -13.10 -9.97
C ILE A 38 2.27 -13.77 -11.33
N GLU A 39 1.90 -12.99 -12.34
CA GLU A 39 1.77 -13.46 -13.72
C GLU A 39 2.95 -12.92 -14.54
N THR A 40 3.64 -13.82 -15.24
CA THR A 40 4.74 -13.52 -16.18
C THR A 40 4.51 -14.25 -17.50
N ASP A 41 5.35 -14.00 -18.51
CA ASP A 41 5.31 -14.73 -19.78
C ASP A 41 5.61 -16.24 -19.63
N ASN A 42 6.29 -16.63 -18.54
CA ASN A 42 6.62 -18.02 -18.24
C ASN A 42 5.53 -18.75 -17.44
N GLY A 43 4.47 -18.05 -17.02
CA GLY A 43 3.36 -18.63 -16.28
C GLY A 43 2.94 -17.83 -15.05
N THR A 44 2.19 -18.48 -14.18
CA THR A 44 1.63 -17.88 -12.96
C THR A 44 2.22 -18.54 -11.72
N GLU A 45 2.66 -17.72 -10.77
CA GLU A 45 3.16 -18.12 -9.47
C GLU A 45 2.25 -17.61 -8.36
N ASN A 46 2.00 -18.44 -7.35
CA ASN A 46 1.27 -18.08 -6.14
C ASN A 46 2.16 -18.37 -4.93
N PRO A 47 3.08 -17.45 -4.56
CA PRO A 47 3.98 -17.64 -3.43
C PRO A 47 3.21 -17.93 -2.15
N LYS A 48 3.68 -18.91 -1.37
CA LYS A 48 3.14 -19.16 -0.04
C LYS A 48 3.67 -18.09 0.91
N ASN A 49 2.77 -17.32 1.49
CA ASN A 49 3.08 -16.41 2.60
C ASN A 49 2.55 -16.99 3.91
N GLU A 50 3.37 -16.88 4.96
CA GLU A 50 2.88 -17.08 6.32
C GLU A 50 1.94 -15.94 6.67
N LYS A 51 0.69 -16.28 7.01
CA LYS A 51 -0.29 -15.29 7.42
C LYS A 51 0.10 -14.75 8.78
N ALA A 52 0.20 -13.43 8.87
CA ALA A 52 0.48 -12.72 10.09
C ALA A 52 -0.57 -11.64 10.30
N GLU A 53 -0.91 -11.38 11.55
CA GLU A 53 -1.83 -10.31 11.89
C GLU A 53 -1.10 -8.96 11.73
N PRO A 54 -1.57 -8.05 10.84
CA PRO A 54 -0.80 -6.84 10.51
C PRO A 54 -0.53 -5.89 11.68
N LEU A 55 -1.49 -5.74 12.61
CA LEU A 55 -1.32 -4.85 13.76
C LEU A 55 -0.25 -5.40 14.72
N SER A 56 -0.18 -6.71 14.88
CA SER A 56 0.84 -7.40 15.68
C SER A 56 2.23 -7.17 15.10
N LEU A 57 2.36 -7.18 13.76
CA LEU A 57 3.63 -6.86 13.09
C LEU A 57 4.02 -5.39 13.30
N GLU A 58 3.06 -4.47 13.21
CA GLU A 58 3.29 -3.03 13.43
C GLU A 58 3.76 -2.74 14.86
N ILE A 59 3.04 -3.27 15.87
CA ILE A 59 3.40 -3.10 17.29
C ILE A 59 4.75 -3.75 17.58
N LYS A 60 5.02 -4.93 17.01
CA LYS A 60 6.33 -5.57 17.16
C LYS A 60 7.46 -4.70 16.58
N ASN A 61 7.29 -4.15 15.37
CA ASN A 61 8.29 -3.26 14.79
C ASN A 61 8.51 -2.01 15.66
N PHE A 62 7.44 -1.44 16.22
CA PHE A 62 7.55 -0.31 17.14
C PHE A 62 8.38 -0.62 18.39
N ILE A 63 8.10 -1.75 19.06
CA ILE A 63 8.85 -2.19 20.25
C ILE A 63 10.31 -2.50 19.89
N ASP A 64 10.53 -3.29 18.84
CA ASP A 64 11.87 -3.68 18.40
C ASP A 64 12.72 -2.44 18.05
N ALA A 65 12.11 -1.39 17.50
CA ALA A 65 12.80 -0.14 17.20
C ALA A 65 13.19 0.65 18.46
N ILE A 66 12.32 0.70 19.48
CA ILE A 66 12.65 1.32 20.77
C ILE A 66 13.79 0.56 21.46
N GLU A 67 13.81 -0.76 21.35
CA GLU A 67 14.86 -1.62 21.92
C GLU A 67 16.15 -1.63 21.08
N GLY A 68 16.20 -0.91 19.96
CA GLY A 68 17.36 -0.87 19.05
C GLY A 68 17.62 -2.17 18.30
N LYS A 69 16.63 -3.05 18.22
CA LYS A 69 16.70 -4.35 17.53
C LYS A 69 16.38 -4.26 16.04
N ASN A 70 15.60 -3.26 15.62
CA ASN A 70 15.20 -3.02 14.24
C ASN A 70 15.09 -1.52 13.94
N ASP A 71 15.09 -1.16 12.66
CA ASP A 71 14.66 0.18 12.23
C ASP A 71 13.13 0.26 12.12
N LEU A 72 12.58 1.48 12.22
CA LEU A 72 11.16 1.72 11.90
C LEU A 72 10.90 1.42 10.43
N VAL A 73 9.92 0.54 10.16
CA VAL A 73 9.48 0.21 8.79
C VAL A 73 8.84 1.42 8.12
N VAL A 74 8.06 2.20 8.87
CA VAL A 74 7.46 3.45 8.42
C VAL A 74 8.09 4.60 9.19
N LYS A 75 8.79 5.49 8.47
CA LYS A 75 9.46 6.66 9.04
C LYS A 75 8.51 7.86 9.17
N PRO A 76 8.74 8.78 10.12
CA PRO A 76 7.89 9.96 10.30
C PRO A 76 7.75 10.82 9.04
N GLU A 77 8.81 10.96 8.24
CA GLU A 77 8.80 11.75 7.00
C GLU A 77 7.85 11.15 5.96
N GLN A 78 7.75 9.82 5.90
CA GLN A 78 6.84 9.12 5.00
C GLN A 78 5.37 9.37 5.39
N ALA A 79 5.06 9.40 6.70
CA ALA A 79 3.72 9.73 7.18
C ALA A 79 3.32 11.15 6.77
N VAL A 80 4.23 12.13 6.94
CA VAL A 80 4.00 13.52 6.50
C VAL A 80 3.74 13.60 5.00
N ASN A 81 4.50 12.87 4.18
CA ASN A 81 4.31 12.86 2.74
C ASN A 81 2.97 12.23 2.32
N VAL A 82 2.56 11.13 2.96
CA VAL A 82 1.26 10.50 2.69
C VAL A 82 0.11 11.44 3.04
N THR A 83 0.21 12.18 4.15
CA THR A 83 -0.78 13.20 4.51
C THR A 83 -0.88 14.30 3.46
N LYS A 84 0.25 14.81 2.95
CA LYS A 84 0.27 15.81 1.86
C LYS A 84 -0.41 15.31 0.59
N VAL A 85 -0.21 14.03 0.23
CA VAL A 85 -0.88 13.41 -0.92
C VAL A 85 -2.39 13.36 -0.71
N ALA A 86 -2.86 12.97 0.49
CA ALA A 86 -4.29 12.94 0.81
C ALA A 86 -4.92 14.35 0.74
N GLU A 87 -4.27 15.36 1.31
CA GLU A 87 -4.72 16.75 1.26
C GLU A 87 -4.76 17.28 -0.18
N ALA A 88 -3.73 16.98 -0.98
CA ALA A 88 -3.68 17.36 -2.39
C ALA A 88 -4.79 16.70 -3.22
N ALA A 89 -5.10 15.43 -2.95
CA ALA A 89 -6.21 14.73 -3.61
C ALA A 89 -7.56 15.40 -3.29
N LEU A 90 -7.78 15.78 -2.02
CA LEU A 90 -8.97 16.50 -1.60
C LEU A 90 -9.06 17.88 -2.28
N LEU A 91 -7.96 18.64 -2.26
CA LEU A 91 -7.91 19.97 -2.89
C LEU A 91 -8.11 19.89 -4.41
N SER A 92 -7.51 18.89 -5.07
CA SER A 92 -7.69 18.63 -6.49
C SER A 92 -9.16 18.36 -6.81
N SER A 93 -9.83 17.54 -6.01
CA SER A 93 -11.26 17.23 -6.17
C SER A 93 -12.14 18.47 -6.04
N GLN A 94 -11.81 19.40 -5.14
CA GLN A 94 -12.58 20.63 -4.95
C GLN A 94 -12.39 21.64 -6.09
N ARG A 95 -11.17 21.72 -6.64
CA ARG A 95 -10.81 22.70 -7.68
C ARG A 95 -11.03 22.19 -9.11
N GLY A 96 -11.10 20.88 -9.30
CA GLY A 96 -11.14 20.26 -10.63
C GLY A 96 -9.82 20.36 -11.39
N THR A 97 -8.70 20.60 -10.70
CA THR A 97 -7.37 20.75 -11.31
C THR A 97 -6.34 19.84 -10.63
N PRO A 98 -5.32 19.33 -11.35
CA PRO A 98 -4.22 18.59 -10.73
C PRO A 98 -3.44 19.43 -9.71
N ILE A 99 -2.99 18.80 -8.63
CA ILE A 99 -2.07 19.39 -7.64
C ILE A 99 -0.72 18.69 -7.77
N TYR A 100 0.33 19.47 -8.01
CA TYR A 100 1.70 18.98 -8.09
C TYR A 100 2.37 19.12 -6.72
N LEU A 101 2.95 18.04 -6.23
CA LEU A 101 3.60 17.98 -4.94
C LEU A 101 5.11 17.79 -5.10
N ASP A 102 5.86 18.47 -4.25
CA ASP A 102 7.28 18.20 -4.00
C ASP A 102 7.39 17.44 -2.67
N LEU A 103 7.53 16.12 -2.76
CA LEU A 103 7.66 15.22 -1.60
C LEU A 103 9.14 14.97 -1.33
N ARG A 104 9.54 14.92 -0.06
CA ARG A 104 10.93 14.75 0.38
C ARG A 104 11.23 13.34 0.86
#